data_AF-A0A1C6UQQ0-F1
#
_entry.id   AF-A0A1C6UQQ0-F1
#
_cell.length_a   1.000
_cell.length_b   1.000
_cell.length_c   1.000
_cell.angle_alpha   90.00
_cell.angle_beta   90.00
_cell.angle_gamma   90.00
#
_symmetry.space_group_name_H-M   'P 1'
#
loop_
_entity.id
_entity.type
_entity.pdbx_description
1 polymer ?
#
loop_
_entity_poly.entity_id
_entity_poly.type
_entity_poly.pdbx_seq_one_letter_code
_entity_poly.pdbx_strand_id
1 'polypeptide(L)'
;MSATPIGSYDGVQVSGGVQVRMTSDRVRRWEFGSASFTRRGYDHTDVDRFRMQVADELDLLSTQIANLRAENERLNDHVELHRHGVIPSAGAAKPPAAKEVNLLSAAQREAEQIIAQAHDYARRVAEYARTQYEAYLQAAAEEAKAEAQRAVQEYRSSAGAGFDDQVATREALRIFGEMMMSHMQAAARHLDDGSQQLARTMDRLHQQSTPVASVGTTTPPALPRHQQR
;
A
#
# COMPACT_ATOMS: atom_id res chain seq x y z
N MET A 1 55.22 23.22 -21.84
CA MET A 1 54.13 23.66 -20.93
C MET A 1 52.99 24.19 -21.79
N SER A 2 51.94 23.39 -21.95
CA SER A 2 50.76 23.75 -22.74
C SER A 2 49.54 23.25 -21.98
N ALA A 3 48.91 24.18 -21.26
CA ALA A 3 47.69 23.94 -20.50
C ALA A 3 46.49 23.99 -21.44
N THR A 4 45.83 22.84 -21.60
CA THR A 4 44.54 22.74 -22.28
C THR A 4 43.44 23.31 -21.37
N PRO A 5 42.57 24.22 -21.85
CA PRO A 5 41.48 24.72 -21.03
C PRO A 5 40.41 23.63 -20.89
N ILE A 6 40.07 23.29 -19.64
CA ILE A 6 38.96 22.40 -19.31
C ILE A 6 37.68 23.18 -19.64
N GLY A 7 36.97 22.70 -20.66
CA GLY A 7 35.71 23.26 -21.12
C GLY A 7 34.68 23.29 -19.98
N SER A 8 34.11 24.47 -19.78
CA SER A 8 32.91 24.74 -19.02
C SER A 8 31.80 23.77 -19.41
N TYR A 9 31.43 22.90 -18.48
CA TYR A 9 30.25 22.05 -18.60
C TYR A 9 29.03 22.94 -18.31
N ASP A 10 28.40 23.41 -19.37
CA ASP A 10 27.14 24.13 -19.34
C ASP A 10 26.06 23.19 -18.79
N GLY A 11 25.55 23.53 -17.61
CA GLY A 11 24.49 22.81 -16.92
C GLY A 11 23.19 22.97 -17.69
N VAL A 12 22.98 22.11 -18.68
CA VAL A 12 21.67 21.96 -19.30
C VAL A 12 20.74 21.34 -18.27
N GLN A 13 19.99 22.22 -17.59
CA GLN A 13 18.78 21.85 -16.89
C GLN A 13 17.80 21.27 -17.90
N VAL A 14 17.73 19.95 -17.98
CA VAL A 14 16.65 19.28 -18.71
C VAL A 14 15.40 19.36 -17.85
N SER A 15 14.65 20.45 -18.01
CA SER A 15 13.23 20.50 -17.69
C SER A 15 12.48 19.51 -18.58
N GLY A 16 12.48 18.23 -18.20
CA GLY A 16 11.70 17.18 -18.85
C GLY A 16 10.48 16.88 -17.99
N GLY A 17 9.29 17.24 -18.48
CA GLY A 17 8.01 16.84 -17.87
C GLY A 17 8.01 15.35 -17.55
N VAL A 18 7.27 14.94 -16.51
CA VAL A 18 7.19 13.57 -16.01
C VAL A 18 6.79 12.64 -17.16
N GLN A 19 7.79 12.12 -17.88
CA GLN A 19 7.59 11.02 -18.82
C GLN A 19 7.12 9.88 -17.94
N VAL A 20 5.88 9.45 -18.13
CA VAL A 20 5.35 8.26 -17.47
C VAL A 20 6.14 7.07 -18.02
N ARG A 21 7.29 6.80 -17.40
CA ARG A 21 8.16 5.68 -17.76
C ARG A 21 7.38 4.39 -17.52
N MET A 22 7.58 3.42 -18.39
CA MET A 22 7.01 2.09 -18.19
C MET A 22 7.59 1.50 -16.90
N THR A 23 6.72 1.19 -15.93
CA THR A 23 7.11 0.52 -14.68
C THR A 23 6.87 -0.98 -14.80
N SER A 24 7.60 -1.78 -14.03
CA SER A 24 7.41 -3.24 -13.94
C SER A 24 5.96 -3.62 -13.63
N ASP A 25 5.36 -2.97 -12.63
CA ASP A 25 3.94 -3.10 -12.28
C ASP A 25 3.00 -2.86 -13.46
N ARG A 26 3.30 -1.83 -14.26
CA ARG A 26 2.50 -1.49 -15.44
C ARG A 26 2.63 -2.54 -16.53
N VAL A 27 3.82 -3.12 -16.71
CA VAL A 27 4.03 -4.24 -17.65
C VAL A 27 3.28 -5.49 -17.19
N ARG A 28 3.34 -5.85 -15.91
CA ARG A 28 2.62 -7.03 -15.36
C ARG A 28 1.10 -6.94 -15.55
N ARG A 29 0.54 -5.74 -15.47
CA ARG A 29 -0.90 -5.47 -15.63
C ARG A 29 -1.29 -5.14 -17.07
N TRP A 30 -0.34 -5.07 -18.00
CA TRP A 30 -0.64 -4.68 -19.38
C TRP A 30 -1.33 -5.80 -20.12
N GLU A 31 -2.51 -5.54 -20.66
CA GLU A 31 -3.27 -6.48 -21.47
C GLU A 31 -3.12 -6.13 -22.96
N PHE A 32 -2.82 -7.14 -23.77
CA PHE A 32 -2.79 -6.98 -25.23
C PHE A 32 -4.19 -7.21 -25.79
N GLY A 33 -4.62 -6.36 -26.72
CA GLY A 33 -5.85 -6.58 -27.47
C GLY A 33 -5.75 -7.86 -28.32
N SER A 34 -6.83 -8.65 -28.37
CA SER A 34 -6.89 -9.83 -29.23
C SER A 34 -6.88 -9.42 -30.71
N ALA A 35 -6.13 -10.16 -31.53
CA ALA A 35 -6.07 -9.90 -32.97
C ALA A 35 -7.45 -10.17 -33.62
N SER A 36 -7.86 -9.29 -34.54
CA SER A 36 -9.07 -9.48 -35.34
C SER A 36 -8.98 -10.79 -36.14
N PHE A 37 -10.10 -11.51 -36.28
CA PHE A 37 -10.23 -12.85 -36.86
C PHE A 37 -9.54 -13.06 -38.22
N THR A 38 -9.24 -11.99 -38.96
CA THR A 38 -8.58 -12.02 -40.28
C THR A 38 -7.04 -11.97 -40.23
N ARG A 39 -6.41 -11.82 -39.06
CA ARG A 39 -4.94 -11.81 -38.91
C ARG A 39 -4.50 -12.80 -37.83
N ARG A 40 -3.45 -13.58 -38.12
CA ARG A 40 -2.75 -14.38 -37.09
C ARG A 40 -2.04 -13.43 -36.12
N GLY A 41 -2.33 -13.57 -34.83
CA GLY A 41 -1.65 -12.86 -33.74
C GLY A 41 -0.39 -13.58 -33.26
N TYR A 42 0.30 -12.96 -32.30
CA TYR A 42 1.36 -13.63 -31.54
C TYR A 42 0.77 -14.70 -30.62
N ASP A 43 1.57 -15.72 -30.27
CA ASP A 43 1.19 -16.69 -29.26
C ASP A 43 1.10 -16.01 -27.89
N HIS A 44 -0.07 -16.06 -27.27
CA HIS A 44 -0.34 -15.48 -25.96
C HIS A 44 0.60 -16.01 -24.88
N THR A 45 0.96 -17.31 -24.93
CA THR A 45 1.80 -17.93 -23.92
C THR A 45 3.23 -17.39 -23.96
N ASP A 46 3.76 -17.20 -25.17
CA ASP A 46 5.11 -16.66 -25.35
C ASP A 46 5.18 -15.16 -25.03
N VAL A 47 4.13 -14.42 -25.39
CA VAL A 47 3.99 -13.00 -25.05
C VAL A 47 3.91 -12.81 -23.53
N ASP A 48 3.16 -13.64 -22.83
CA ASP A 48 3.05 -13.58 -21.37
C ASP A 48 4.37 -13.89 -20.68
N ARG A 49 5.10 -14.90 -21.15
CA ARG A 49 6.44 -15.23 -20.63
C ARG A 49 7.41 -14.07 -20.84
N PHE A 50 7.42 -13.49 -22.05
CA PHE A 50 8.26 -12.33 -22.35
C PHE A 50 7.90 -11.12 -21.49
N ARG A 51 6.60 -10.85 -21.31
CA ARG A 51 6.08 -9.76 -20.46
C ARG A 51 6.58 -9.89 -19.01
N MET A 52 6.55 -11.10 -18.45
CA MET A 52 7.06 -11.35 -17.11
C MET A 52 8.58 -11.11 -17.03
N GLN A 53 9.35 -11.62 -17.99
CA GLN A 53 10.80 -11.39 -18.04
C GLN A 53 11.16 -9.90 -18.15
N VAL A 54 10.42 -9.13 -18.96
CA VAL A 54 10.63 -7.68 -19.08
C VAL A 54 10.30 -6.96 -17.78
N ALA A 55 9.23 -7.37 -17.08
CA ALA A 55 8.89 -6.78 -15.79
C ALA A 55 9.97 -7.02 -14.74
N ASP A 56 10.50 -8.23 -14.66
CA ASP A 56 11.58 -8.58 -13.72
C ASP A 56 12.88 -7.82 -14.02
N GLU A 57 13.22 -7.64 -15.31
CA GLU A 57 14.40 -6.84 -15.70
C GLU A 57 14.21 -5.35 -15.37
N LEU A 58 13.00 -4.81 -15.53
CA LEU A 58 12.69 -3.43 -15.12
C LEU A 58 12.83 -3.25 -13.60
N ASP A 59 12.40 -4.23 -12.80
CA ASP A 59 12.58 -4.23 -11.35
C ASP A 59 14.08 -4.23 -10.98
N LEU A 60 14.88 -5.09 -11.63
CA LEU A 60 16.32 -5.15 -11.43
C LEU A 60 17.00 -3.81 -11.76
N LEU A 61 16.70 -3.24 -12.93
CA LEU A 61 17.27 -1.96 -13.36
C LEU A 61 16.85 -0.81 -12.44
N SER A 62 15.60 -0.79 -11.98
CA SER A 62 15.12 0.23 -11.04
C SER A 62 15.91 0.20 -9.73
N THR A 63 16.18 -1.00 -9.22
CA THR A 63 16.98 -1.23 -8.01
C THR A 63 18.42 -0.78 -8.21
N GLN A 64 19.03 -1.13 -9.36
CA GLN A 64 20.40 -0.69 -9.69
C GLN A 64 20.51 0.83 -9.79
N ILE A 65 19.54 1.50 -10.42
CA ILE A 65 19.52 2.96 -10.52
C ILE A 65 19.37 3.60 -9.14
N ALA A 66 18.52 3.07 -8.26
CA ALA A 66 18.36 3.56 -6.89
C ALA A 66 19.69 3.46 -6.12
N ASN A 67 20.37 2.30 -6.21
CA ASN A 67 21.66 2.09 -5.57
C ASN A 67 22.75 3.04 -6.12
N LEU A 68 22.82 3.19 -7.44
CA LEU A 68 23.78 4.10 -8.08
C LEU A 68 23.53 5.56 -7.70
N ARG A 69 22.27 5.98 -7.56
CA ARG A 69 21.93 7.34 -7.12
C ARG A 69 22.34 7.59 -5.68
N ALA A 70 22.05 6.64 -4.77
CA ALA A 70 22.47 6.74 -3.38
C ALA A 70 23.99 6.79 -3.23
N GLU A 71 24.72 6.01 -4.03
CA GLU A 71 26.19 6.06 -4.03
C GLU A 71 26.72 7.37 -4.63
N ASN A 72 26.07 7.89 -5.67
CA ASN A 72 26.44 9.17 -6.26
C ASN A 72 26.25 10.31 -5.26
N GLU A 73 25.14 10.32 -4.52
CA GLU A 73 24.86 11.27 -3.44
C GLU A 73 25.92 11.17 -2.35
N ARG A 74 26.22 9.95 -1.88
CA ARG A 74 27.27 9.70 -0.87
C ARG A 74 28.65 10.20 -1.32
N LEU A 75 29.01 9.97 -2.58
CA LEU A 75 30.28 10.43 -3.15
C LEU A 75 30.29 11.95 -3.33
N ASN A 76 29.16 12.54 -3.74
CA ASN A 76 29.03 13.98 -3.87
C ASN A 76 29.18 14.67 -2.51
N ASP A 77 28.50 14.17 -1.47
CA ASP A 77 28.64 14.64 -0.09
C ASP A 77 30.11 14.57 0.38
N HIS A 78 30.79 13.47 0.06
CA HIS A 78 32.20 13.29 0.39
C HIS A 78 33.09 14.33 -0.31
N VAL A 79 32.85 14.61 -1.60
CA VAL A 79 33.60 15.60 -2.37
C VAL A 79 33.29 17.02 -1.90
N GLU A 80 32.03 17.34 -1.59
CA GLU A 80 31.62 18.62 -1.04
C GLU A 80 32.30 18.89 0.31
N LEU A 81 32.40 17.88 1.17
CA LEU A 81 33.15 17.97 2.44
C LEU A 81 34.62 18.36 2.21
N HIS A 82 35.28 17.74 1.22
CA HIS A 82 36.66 18.06 0.84
C HIS A 82 36.79 19.44 0.19
N ARG A 83 35.83 19.85 -0.65
CA ARG A 83 35.84 21.11 -1.40
C ARG A 83 35.60 22.33 -0.50
N HIS A 84 34.77 22.19 0.53
CA HIS A 84 34.51 23.23 1.52
C HIS A 84 35.60 23.34 2.59
N GLY A 85 36.77 22.71 2.38
CA GLY A 85 37.92 22.81 3.28
C GLY A 85 37.73 22.05 4.59
N VAL A 86 36.65 21.29 4.74
CA VAL A 86 36.44 20.37 5.85
C VAL A 86 37.06 19.03 5.48
N ILE A 87 38.39 19.04 5.29
CA ILE A 87 39.16 17.86 5.68
C ILE A 87 38.84 17.71 7.16
N PRO A 88 38.43 16.54 7.68
CA PRO A 88 38.56 16.29 9.10
C PRO A 88 40.08 16.29 9.38
N SER A 89 40.66 17.49 9.55
CA SER A 89 41.81 17.64 10.42
C SER A 89 41.39 16.97 11.71
N ALA A 90 42.28 16.17 12.30
CA ALA A 90 42.01 15.22 13.37
C ALA A 90 41.49 15.83 14.69
N GLY A 91 40.41 16.61 14.64
CA GLY A 91 39.87 17.46 15.67
C GLY A 91 38.76 18.35 15.10
N ALA A 92 37.52 18.09 15.53
CA ALA A 92 36.32 18.95 15.43
C ALA A 92 35.37 18.77 14.23
N ALA A 93 34.97 17.52 13.93
CA ALA A 93 33.55 17.22 14.09
C ALA A 93 33.42 16.76 15.54
N LYS A 94 32.73 17.51 16.41
CA LYS A 94 32.40 16.96 17.72
C LYS A 94 31.51 15.75 17.41
N PRO A 95 31.95 14.50 17.69
CA PRO A 95 31.08 13.35 17.49
C PRO A 95 29.77 13.64 18.22
N PRO A 96 28.61 13.23 17.65
CA PRO A 96 27.31 13.45 18.30
C PRO A 96 27.47 13.10 19.78
N ALA A 97 27.12 14.04 20.65
CA ALA A 97 27.43 13.88 22.07
C ALA A 97 26.87 12.52 22.49
N ALA A 98 27.60 11.72 23.28
CA ALA A 98 27.17 10.35 23.63
C ALA A 98 25.70 10.27 24.11
N LYS A 99 25.19 11.38 24.65
CA LYS A 99 23.78 11.59 25.03
C LYS A 99 22.79 11.63 23.83
N GLU A 100 23.14 12.25 22.72
CA GLU A 100 22.33 12.31 21.49
C GLU A 100 22.31 10.95 20.77
N VAL A 101 23.46 10.26 20.69
CA VAL A 101 23.53 8.89 20.14
C VAL A 101 22.72 7.92 21.00
N ASN A 102 22.79 8.05 22.32
CA ASN A 102 22.00 7.23 23.23
C ASN A 102 20.49 7.54 23.12
N LEU A 103 20.09 8.80 22.93
CA LEU A 103 18.69 9.17 22.70
C LEU A 103 18.16 8.63 21.37
N LEU A 104 18.94 8.73 20.28
CA LEU A 104 18.59 8.18 18.98
C LEU A 104 18.49 6.65 19.05
N SER A 105 19.43 6.00 19.73
CA SER A 105 19.44 4.54 19.92
C SER A 105 18.28 4.06 20.81
N ALA A 106 17.80 4.90 21.74
CA ALA A 106 16.61 4.63 22.53
C ALA A 106 15.34 4.79 21.69
N ALA A 107 15.21 5.89 20.94
CA ALA A 107 14.08 6.14 20.04
C ALA A 107 13.97 5.10 18.92
N GLN A 108 15.10 4.64 18.37
CA GLN A 108 15.12 3.61 17.34
C GLN A 108 14.65 2.26 17.90
N ARG A 109 15.12 1.85 19.08
CA ARG A 109 14.63 0.63 19.75
C ARG A 109 13.14 0.70 20.07
N GLU A 110 12.66 1.88 20.47
CA GLU A 110 11.23 2.11 20.70
C GLU A 110 10.43 2.01 19.39
N ALA A 111 10.91 2.60 18.30
CA ALA A 111 10.30 2.48 16.98
C ALA A 111 10.26 1.02 16.50
N GLU A 112 11.35 0.28 16.65
CA GLU A 112 11.42 -1.15 16.32
C GLU A 112 10.42 -1.97 17.15
N GLN A 113 10.27 -1.65 18.44
CA GLN A 113 9.28 -2.30 19.31
C GLN A 113 7.83 -2.00 18.88
N ILE A 114 7.52 -0.75 18.52
CA ILE A 114 6.20 -0.36 18.02
C ILE A 114 5.90 -1.07 16.70
N ILE A 115 6.87 -1.17 15.78
CA ILE A 115 6.72 -1.89 14.51
C ILE A 115 6.42 -3.36 14.76
N ALA A 116 7.17 -4.02 15.66
CA ALA A 116 6.93 -5.41 16.02
C ALA A 116 5.52 -5.62 16.59
N GLN A 117 5.08 -4.75 17.49
CA GLN A 117 3.72 -4.79 18.06
C GLN A 117 2.64 -4.57 17.00
N ALA A 118 2.86 -3.64 16.07
CA ALA A 118 1.94 -3.37 14.97
C ALA A 118 1.80 -4.58 14.04
N HIS A 119 2.90 -5.26 13.72
CA HIS A 119 2.87 -6.49 12.93
C HIS A 119 2.13 -7.63 13.64
N ASP A 120 2.38 -7.84 14.93
CA ASP A 120 1.65 -8.85 15.73
C ASP A 120 0.16 -8.55 15.81
N TYR A 121 -0.20 -7.28 15.99
CA TYR A 121 -1.59 -6.85 15.98
C TYR A 121 -2.24 -7.08 14.61
N ALA A 122 -1.57 -6.68 13.53
CA ALA A 122 -2.08 -6.88 12.17
C ALA A 122 -2.31 -8.36 11.86
N ARG A 123 -1.39 -9.24 12.29
CA ARG A 123 -1.55 -10.69 12.14
C ARG A 123 -2.78 -11.21 12.89
N ARG A 124 -2.96 -10.81 14.15
CA ARG A 124 -4.15 -11.19 14.94
C ARG A 124 -5.45 -10.71 14.32
N VAL A 125 -5.48 -9.47 13.81
CA VAL A 125 -6.66 -8.91 13.15
C VAL A 125 -6.98 -9.69 11.87
N ALA A 126 -5.98 -10.05 11.07
CA ALA A 126 -6.18 -10.85 9.87
C ALA A 126 -6.71 -12.26 10.18
N GLU A 127 -6.15 -12.93 11.20
CA GLU A 127 -6.60 -14.25 11.65
C GLU A 127 -8.04 -14.20 12.19
N TYR A 128 -8.36 -13.17 12.99
CA TYR A 128 -9.72 -12.96 13.49
C TYR A 128 -10.71 -12.70 12.35
N ALA A 129 -10.38 -11.78 11.43
CA ALA A 129 -11.22 -11.47 10.28
C ALA A 129 -11.47 -12.70 9.40
N ARG A 130 -10.45 -13.54 9.18
CA ARG A 130 -10.59 -14.80 8.46
C ARG A 130 -11.56 -15.74 9.15
N THR A 131 -11.41 -15.93 10.46
CA THR A 131 -12.27 -16.83 11.25
C THR A 131 -13.73 -16.35 11.21
N GLN A 132 -13.95 -15.04 11.36
CA GLN A 132 -15.28 -14.44 11.26
C GLN A 132 -15.90 -14.61 9.87
N TYR A 133 -15.11 -14.40 8.81
CA TYR A 133 -15.57 -14.59 7.44
C TYR A 133 -15.94 -16.03 7.14
N GLU A 134 -15.11 -16.99 7.56
CA GLU A 134 -15.37 -18.42 7.39
C GLU A 134 -16.66 -18.82 8.13
N ALA A 135 -16.88 -18.34 9.35
CA ALA A 135 -18.10 -18.59 10.11
C ALA A 135 -19.35 -17.99 9.42
N TYR A 136 -19.25 -16.76 8.90
CA TYR A 136 -20.34 -16.12 8.17
C TYR A 136 -20.69 -16.87 6.88
N LEU A 137 -19.69 -17.29 6.10
CA LEU A 137 -19.91 -18.08 4.89
C LEU A 137 -20.55 -19.43 5.19
N GLN A 138 -20.13 -20.10 6.26
CA GLN A 138 -20.75 -21.37 6.67
C GLN A 138 -22.22 -21.17 7.03
N ALA A 139 -22.55 -20.15 7.82
CA ALA A 139 -23.93 -19.83 8.17
C ALA A 139 -24.78 -19.53 6.92
N ALA A 140 -24.27 -18.67 6.02
CA ALA A 140 -24.95 -18.34 4.76
C ALA A 140 -25.15 -19.57 3.87
N ALA A 141 -24.18 -20.47 3.80
CA ALA A 141 -24.29 -21.69 3.01
C ALA A 141 -25.35 -22.65 3.57
N GLU A 142 -25.45 -22.79 4.89
CA GLU A 142 -26.50 -23.61 5.51
C GLU A 142 -27.89 -23.00 5.31
N GLU A 143 -28.02 -21.68 5.42
CA GLU A 143 -29.28 -20.96 5.15
C GLU A 143 -29.70 -21.11 3.68
N ALA A 144 -28.77 -20.91 2.74
CA ALA A 144 -29.02 -21.08 1.31
C ALA A 144 -29.40 -22.53 0.95
N LYS A 145 -28.78 -23.53 1.57
CA LYS A 145 -29.17 -24.94 1.39
C LYS A 145 -30.57 -25.21 1.91
N ALA A 146 -30.91 -24.70 3.10
CA ALA A 146 -32.23 -24.89 3.68
C ALA A 146 -33.32 -24.29 2.78
N GLU A 147 -33.07 -23.10 2.22
CA GLU A 147 -34.01 -22.44 1.32
C GLU A 147 -34.15 -23.18 -0.02
N ALA A 148 -33.04 -23.62 -0.61
CA ALA A 148 -33.06 -24.43 -1.83
C ALA A 148 -33.83 -25.75 -1.62
N GLN A 149 -33.67 -26.39 -0.46
CA GLN A 149 -34.41 -27.61 -0.11
C GLN A 149 -35.91 -27.35 0.06
N ARG A 150 -36.31 -26.21 0.64
CA ARG A 150 -37.73 -25.82 0.73
C ARG A 150 -38.34 -25.65 -0.65
N ALA A 151 -37.65 -24.94 -1.55
CA ALA A 151 -38.11 -24.75 -2.92
C ALA A 151 -38.29 -26.09 -3.66
N VAL A 152 -37.37 -27.04 -3.48
CA VAL A 152 -37.51 -28.40 -4.06
C VAL A 152 -38.73 -29.13 -3.48
N GLN A 153 -38.98 -29.01 -2.18
CA GLN A 153 -40.14 -29.64 -1.55
C GLN A 153 -41.46 -29.03 -2.04
N GLU A 154 -41.52 -27.72 -2.23
CA GLU A 154 -42.66 -27.00 -2.79
C GLU A 154 -42.91 -27.35 -4.26
N TYR A 155 -41.85 -27.43 -5.06
CA TYR A 155 -41.96 -27.92 -6.44
C TYR A 155 -42.46 -29.36 -6.49
N ARG A 156 -41.97 -30.24 -5.61
CA ARG A 156 -42.42 -31.63 -5.53
C ARG A 156 -43.89 -31.75 -5.13
N SER A 157 -44.37 -30.94 -4.19
CA SER A 157 -45.76 -30.97 -3.75
C SER A 157 -46.73 -30.42 -4.81
N SER A 158 -46.30 -29.44 -5.61
CA SER A 158 -47.10 -28.83 -6.67
C SER A 158 -47.09 -29.62 -8.00
N ALA A 159 -45.96 -30.25 -8.37
CA ALA A 159 -45.83 -30.99 -9.63
C ALA A 159 -46.53 -32.37 -9.63
N GLY A 160 -46.80 -32.95 -8.46
CA GLY A 160 -47.52 -34.22 -8.33
C GLY A 160 -46.86 -35.35 -9.14
N ALA A 161 -47.65 -36.01 -10.00
CA ALA A 161 -47.16 -37.13 -10.83
C ALA A 161 -46.22 -36.70 -11.98
N GLY A 162 -46.10 -35.40 -12.28
CA GLY A 162 -45.24 -34.84 -13.32
C GLY A 162 -43.88 -34.34 -12.82
N PHE A 163 -43.45 -34.75 -11.62
CA PHE A 163 -42.19 -34.32 -11.01
C PHE A 163 -40.97 -34.73 -11.85
N ASP A 164 -40.16 -33.75 -12.23
CA ASP A 164 -38.84 -33.96 -12.82
C ASP A 164 -37.72 -33.53 -11.85
N ASP A 165 -36.94 -34.50 -11.40
CA ASP A 165 -35.84 -34.31 -10.46
C ASP A 165 -34.70 -33.44 -11.03
N GLN A 166 -34.51 -33.45 -12.36
CA GLN A 166 -33.50 -32.63 -13.03
C GLN A 166 -33.88 -31.14 -12.99
N VAL A 167 -35.17 -30.83 -13.14
CA VAL A 167 -35.68 -29.45 -13.07
C VAL A 167 -35.56 -28.94 -11.63
N ALA A 168 -35.99 -29.74 -10.66
CA ALA A 168 -35.90 -29.41 -9.23
C ALA A 168 -34.46 -29.14 -8.79
N THR A 169 -33.51 -29.98 -9.22
CA THR A 169 -32.08 -29.83 -8.88
C THR A 169 -31.47 -28.56 -9.49
N ARG A 170 -31.82 -28.22 -10.73
CA ARG A 170 -31.37 -26.98 -11.38
C ARG A 170 -31.91 -25.75 -10.67
N GLU A 171 -33.19 -25.77 -10.29
CA GLU A 171 -33.81 -24.67 -9.58
C GLU A 171 -33.23 -24.48 -8.17
N ALA A 172 -32.97 -25.58 -7.46
CA ALA A 172 -32.28 -25.56 -6.17
C ALA A 172 -30.88 -24.93 -6.26
N LEU A 173 -30.10 -25.32 -7.28
CA LEU A 173 -28.77 -24.76 -7.52
C LEU A 173 -28.83 -23.27 -7.87
N ARG A 174 -29.83 -22.84 -8.65
CA ARG A 174 -30.05 -21.42 -8.96
C ARG A 174 -30.34 -20.61 -7.70
N ILE A 175 -31.29 -21.07 -6.88
CA ILE A 175 -31.68 -20.39 -5.64
C ILE A 175 -30.50 -20.34 -4.65
N PHE A 176 -29.79 -21.45 -4.48
CA PHE A 176 -28.58 -21.51 -3.66
C PHE A 176 -27.53 -20.50 -4.14
N GLY A 177 -27.26 -20.48 -5.44
CA GLY A 177 -26.29 -19.54 -6.03
C GLY A 177 -26.69 -18.08 -5.85
N GLU A 178 -27.96 -17.72 -6.09
CA GLU A 178 -28.49 -16.36 -5.91
C GLU A 178 -28.38 -15.90 -4.45
N MET A 179 -28.75 -16.76 -3.50
CA MET A 179 -28.61 -16.50 -2.06
C MET A 179 -27.14 -16.30 -1.68
N MET A 180 -26.25 -17.21 -2.07
CA MET A 180 -24.82 -17.11 -1.76
C MET A 180 -24.19 -15.83 -2.33
N MET A 181 -24.54 -15.44 -3.56
CA MET A 181 -24.09 -14.18 -4.13
C MET A 181 -24.60 -12.97 -3.34
N SER A 182 -25.86 -12.99 -2.89
CA SER A 182 -26.42 -11.93 -2.04
C SER A 182 -25.66 -11.81 -0.71
N HIS A 183 -25.42 -12.93 -0.02
CA HIS A 183 -24.64 -12.96 1.22
C HIS A 183 -23.19 -12.50 1.02
N MET A 184 -22.54 -12.90 -0.08
CA MET A 184 -21.19 -12.44 -0.41
C MET A 184 -21.14 -10.94 -0.68
N GLN A 185 -22.14 -10.37 -1.37
CA GLN A 185 -22.23 -8.93 -1.60
C GLN A 185 -22.47 -8.16 -0.30
N ALA A 186 -23.30 -8.69 0.60
CA ALA A 186 -23.51 -8.12 1.93
C ALA A 186 -22.23 -8.14 2.76
N ALA A 187 -21.50 -9.27 2.77
CA ALA A 187 -20.20 -9.39 3.44
C ALA A 187 -19.16 -8.41 2.88
N ALA A 188 -19.09 -8.26 1.55
CA ALA A 188 -18.18 -7.31 0.90
C ALA A 188 -18.47 -5.86 1.31
N ARG A 189 -19.75 -5.47 1.40
CA ARG A 189 -20.14 -4.14 1.90
C ARG A 189 -19.77 -3.94 3.36
N HIS A 190 -20.02 -4.95 4.21
CA HIS A 190 -19.63 -4.90 5.61
C HIS A 190 -18.11 -4.76 5.79
N LEU A 191 -17.31 -5.43 4.96
CA LEU A 191 -15.85 -5.28 4.96
C LEU A 191 -15.42 -3.89 4.50
N ASP A 192 -16.05 -3.34 3.46
CA ASP A 192 -15.76 -2.00 2.96
C ASP A 192 -16.08 -0.93 4.02
N ASP A 193 -17.27 -1.01 4.64
CA ASP A 193 -17.69 -0.14 5.74
C ASP A 193 -16.72 -0.24 6.94
N GLY A 194 -16.33 -1.47 7.30
CA GLY A 194 -15.34 -1.71 8.36
C GLY A 194 -13.97 -1.10 8.05
N SER A 195 -13.53 -1.21 6.80
CA SER A 195 -12.26 -0.62 6.33
C SER A 195 -12.29 0.91 6.40
N GLN A 196 -13.39 1.54 5.98
CA GLN A 196 -13.57 2.98 6.07
C GLN A 196 -13.62 3.46 7.52
N GLN A 197 -14.26 2.69 8.40
CA GLN A 197 -14.29 3.01 9.84
C GLN A 197 -12.89 2.94 10.45
N LEU A 198 -12.10 1.90 10.11
CA LEU A 198 -10.70 1.78 10.54
C LEU A 198 -9.86 2.96 10.04
N ALA A 199 -9.97 3.33 8.76
CA ALA A 199 -9.27 4.47 8.20
C ALA A 199 -9.58 5.77 8.97
N ARG A 200 -10.86 6.03 9.27
CA ARG A 200 -11.29 7.19 10.07
C ARG A 200 -10.72 7.17 11.49
N THR A 201 -10.64 5.99 12.11
CA THR A 201 -10.03 5.87 13.44
C THR A 201 -8.53 6.11 13.42
N MET A 202 -7.82 5.66 12.37
CA MET A 202 -6.40 5.89 12.18
C MET A 202 -6.11 7.37 11.92
N ASP A 203 -6.90 8.04 11.08
CA ASP A 203 -6.79 9.48 10.84
C ASP A 203 -7.01 10.28 12.12
N ARG A 204 -7.98 9.89 12.94
CA ARG A 204 -8.24 10.53 14.24
C ARG A 204 -7.07 10.36 15.20
N LEU A 205 -6.49 9.16 15.28
CA LEU A 205 -5.30 8.89 16.10
C LEU A 205 -4.10 9.70 15.58
N HIS A 206 -3.92 9.79 14.26
CA HIS A 206 -2.86 10.59 13.66
C HIS A 206 -3.00 12.07 14.02
N GLN A 207 -4.20 12.65 13.88
CA GLN A 207 -4.50 14.04 14.23
C GLN A 207 -4.32 14.35 15.73
N GLN A 208 -4.55 13.37 16.61
CA GLN A 208 -4.28 13.50 18.06
C GLN A 208 -2.79 13.37 18.39
N SER A 209 -2.02 12.70 17.54
CA SER A 209 -0.58 12.46 17.72
C SER A 209 0.28 13.60 17.17
N THR A 210 -0.25 14.44 16.27
CA THR A 210 0.45 15.64 15.81
C THR A 210 0.39 16.71 16.90
N PRO A 211 1.51 17.07 17.57
CA PRO A 211 1.49 18.23 18.45
C PRO A 211 1.20 19.45 17.58
N VAL A 212 0.19 20.23 17.97
CA VAL A 212 -0.08 21.55 17.40
C VAL A 212 1.14 22.42 17.66
N ALA A 213 2.07 22.44 16.72
CA ALA A 213 3.15 23.40 16.68
C ALA A 213 2.54 24.77 16.36
N SER A 214 2.57 25.64 17.37
CA SER A 214 2.29 27.07 17.37
C SER A 214 0.82 27.52 17.50
N VAL A 215 0.45 27.89 18.73
CA VAL A 215 -0.27 29.17 18.95
C VAL A 215 0.50 29.95 20.01
N GLY A 216 1.20 30.99 19.53
CA GLY A 216 1.45 32.26 20.18
C GLY A 216 2.00 32.27 21.61
N THR A 217 3.22 32.78 21.74
CA THR A 217 3.64 33.60 22.88
C THR A 217 2.56 34.61 23.26
N THR A 218 1.75 34.30 24.27
CA THR A 218 0.95 35.28 25.00
C THR A 218 1.82 35.90 26.08
N THR A 219 2.42 37.03 25.74
CA THR A 219 2.94 38.00 26.70
C THR A 219 1.85 38.30 27.74
N PRO A 220 2.12 38.23 29.05
CA PRO A 220 1.12 38.58 30.06
C PRO A 220 0.81 40.09 29.98
N PRO A 221 -0.47 40.51 30.11
CA PRO A 221 -0.79 41.93 30.18
C PRO A 221 -0.27 42.50 31.51
N ALA A 222 0.54 43.55 31.41
CA ALA A 222 1.01 44.33 32.54
C ALA A 222 -0.17 44.99 33.28
N LEU A 223 -0.19 44.84 34.60
CA LEU A 223 -1.12 45.50 35.51
C LEU A 223 -0.99 47.04 35.40
N PRO A 224 -2.10 47.81 35.34
CA PRO A 224 -2.03 49.26 35.48
C PRO A 224 -1.81 49.63 36.95
N ARG A 225 -0.68 50.30 37.24
CA ARG A 225 -0.46 51.02 38.49
C ARG A 225 -1.44 52.18 38.58
N HIS A 226 -2.49 52.01 39.39
CA HIS A 226 -3.26 53.16 39.88
C HIS A 226 -2.39 53.96 40.85
N GLN A 227 -2.13 55.21 40.48
CA GLN A 227 -1.72 56.26 41.40
C GLN A 227 -2.81 56.42 42.47
N GLN A 228 -2.44 56.24 43.74
CA GLN A 228 -3.18 56.85 44.84
C GLN A 228 -2.37 58.04 45.35
N ARG A 229 -3.11 59.14 45.47
CA ARG A 229 -2.78 60.38 46.15
C ARG A 229 -2.53 60.15 47.64
#